data_AF-A0A1M7L6H6-F1
#
_entry.id   AF-A0A1M7L6H6-F1
#
_cell.length_a   1.000
_cell.length_b   1.000
_cell.length_c   1.000
_cell.angle_alpha   90.00
_cell.angle_beta   90.00
_cell.angle_gamma   90.00
#
_symmetry.space_group_name_H-M   'P 1'
#
loop_
_entity.id
_entity.type
_entity.pdbx_description
1 polymer ?
#
loop_
_entity_poly.entity_id
_entity_poly.type
_entity_poly.pdbx_seq_one_letter_code
_entity_poly.pdbx_strand_id
1 'polypeptide(L)'
;MPVHSPFSSPRSNQMRLLSAFAAVLVTATAQAASYPAWKADTFYAAGSLVTYNGRNYRATVAQTDYASTGWNPTTASLWTDIGAADGPAPAPAPAPTPAPAPAPAPTPAPAPAPTPAPAPAPAPAPGCQPAWLAATAYGGGQQASVGTVNYKANWWTQGQNPSSNNGPAGSGQPWTKVNDCGAPAPAPAPSPAPAPAPAPAPAPAPAPAPAPAPAPAARAYIGYSGTWNTSLYDLAPANIPNYFTHVNLAFAKPNTPYVKGSYAFDQSIAGFEFAEGASGNNGQRFFSAQQAQDLRNNIAALKARGTQVWLSFGGWAYSQGSEWANYNAKGVVDLALDLGASGVDLDWEVNGASCNKLDAANFSCNTDAQIVGIIDATYAEIQSRGAKLGISVAGWSTGAYYVKGSPFEEGKVQWGSPFGGVMYTAVKTRGSKLSHINLMSYDGGDYYDPREGYESYRAIYNGPIHMGMEIAPEGAGGAVLKIPANGVQYDAEMLNGSNNMATAYYNVETLVNYVKNKGRSNDGFMLWQIWKQRVHMPAPAGAATENSAGQYVCRNLPLQGDCNQAIPSLPKQ
;
A
#
# COMPACT_ATOMS: atom_id res chain seq x y z
N MET A 1 46.49 -19.85 -51.90
CA MET A 1 46.79 -19.97 -53.35
C MET A 1 46.95 -21.46 -53.68
N PRO A 2 46.58 -21.94 -54.88
CA PRO A 2 46.20 -21.20 -56.09
C PRO A 2 44.82 -21.59 -56.66
N VAL A 3 44.30 -21.12 -57.80
CA VAL A 3 44.12 -19.78 -58.46
C VAL A 3 43.16 -20.10 -59.64
N HIS A 4 42.15 -19.26 -59.92
CA HIS A 4 41.75 -18.72 -61.25
C HIS A 4 40.23 -18.44 -61.36
N SER A 5 39.87 -17.15 -61.39
CA SER A 5 38.68 -16.61 -62.11
C SER A 5 39.05 -16.42 -63.60
N PRO A 6 38.12 -16.13 -64.56
CA PRO A 6 37.61 -14.75 -64.73
C PRO A 6 36.27 -14.53 -65.55
N PHE A 7 35.83 -13.25 -65.64
CA PHE A 7 34.82 -12.61 -66.56
C PHE A 7 33.33 -13.05 -66.48
N SER A 8 32.29 -12.26 -66.77
CA SER A 8 32.02 -10.82 -66.92
C SER A 8 30.49 -10.60 -67.01
N SER A 9 30.04 -9.38 -66.70
CA SER A 9 28.67 -8.83 -66.86
C SER A 9 28.11 -8.95 -68.30
N PRO A 10 26.79 -8.75 -68.50
CA PRO A 10 26.37 -7.45 -69.02
C PRO A 10 25.09 -6.84 -68.41
N ARG A 11 25.01 -5.53 -68.65
CA ARG A 11 23.99 -4.55 -68.28
C ARG A 11 22.68 -4.70 -69.08
N SER A 12 21.64 -4.13 -68.46
CA SER A 12 20.57 -3.28 -69.02
C SER A 12 19.63 -3.83 -70.10
N ASN A 13 18.33 -3.80 -69.78
CA ASN A 13 17.42 -3.00 -70.60
C ASN A 13 16.29 -2.39 -69.74
N GLN A 14 16.15 -1.07 -69.87
CA GLN A 14 15.08 -0.27 -69.30
C GLN A 14 13.89 -0.17 -70.27
N MET A 15 12.77 0.32 -69.69
CA MET A 15 11.55 0.88 -70.31
C MET A 15 10.50 -0.13 -70.75
N ARG A 16 9.21 0.06 -70.50
CA ARG A 16 8.40 1.07 -69.77
C ARG A 16 6.97 0.49 -69.78
N LEU A 17 6.21 0.63 -68.71
CA LEU A 17 4.76 0.78 -68.82
C LEU A 17 4.25 1.59 -67.63
N LEU A 18 3.74 2.78 -67.97
CA LEU A 18 3.01 3.67 -67.07
C LEU A 18 1.65 3.04 -66.74
N SER A 19 1.18 3.22 -65.50
CA SER A 19 -0.24 3.41 -65.17
C SER A 19 -0.41 4.04 -63.79
N ALA A 20 -0.82 5.32 -63.83
CA ALA A 20 -1.63 6.11 -62.91
C ALA A 20 -1.64 5.78 -61.39
N PHE A 21 -0.92 6.57 -60.61
CA PHE A 21 -1.28 6.87 -59.21
C PHE A 21 -2.27 8.02 -59.19
N ALA A 22 -3.50 7.77 -58.73
CA ALA A 22 -4.43 8.83 -58.34
C ALA A 22 -3.95 9.42 -57.00
N ALA A 23 -3.39 10.62 -57.05
CA ALA A 23 -3.12 11.41 -55.85
C ALA A 23 -4.46 11.91 -55.28
N VAL A 24 -4.94 11.26 -54.23
CA VAL A 24 -5.95 11.87 -53.35
C VAL A 24 -5.21 12.93 -52.53
N LEU A 25 -5.28 14.17 -52.99
CA LEU A 25 -4.89 15.33 -52.20
C LEU A 25 -5.92 15.47 -51.08
N VAL A 26 -5.66 14.85 -49.93
CA VAL A 26 -6.31 15.28 -48.69
C VAL A 26 -5.67 16.63 -48.37
N THR A 27 -6.36 17.71 -48.71
CA THR A 27 -6.07 19.01 -48.12
C THR A 27 -6.33 18.87 -46.62
N ALA A 28 -5.29 18.53 -45.86
CA ALA A 28 -5.27 18.77 -44.44
C ALA A 28 -5.38 20.30 -44.29
N THR A 29 -6.57 20.78 -43.99
CA THR A 29 -6.71 22.11 -43.40
C THR A 29 -5.93 22.04 -42.09
N ALA A 30 -4.72 22.58 -42.09
CA ALA A 30 -3.99 22.85 -40.87
C ALA A 30 -4.88 23.77 -40.03
N GLN A 31 -5.58 23.20 -39.05
CA GLN A 31 -6.14 24.00 -37.98
C GLN A 31 -4.93 24.55 -37.23
N ALA A 32 -4.63 25.82 -37.46
CA ALA A 32 -3.67 26.56 -36.67
C ALA A 32 -4.16 26.50 -35.22
N ALA A 33 -3.54 25.67 -34.40
CA ALA A 33 -3.81 25.59 -32.98
C ALA A 33 -3.38 26.92 -32.35
N SER A 34 -4.34 27.76 -31.96
CA SER A 34 -4.07 28.97 -31.18
C SER A 34 -3.50 28.56 -29.83
N TYR A 35 -2.33 29.06 -29.45
CA TYR A 35 -1.75 28.81 -28.13
C TYR A 35 -2.66 29.38 -27.03
N PRO A 36 -2.63 28.81 -25.81
CA PRO A 36 -3.41 29.33 -24.70
C PRO A 36 -3.02 30.79 -24.40
N ALA A 37 -4.01 31.62 -24.06
CA ALA A 37 -3.74 33.00 -23.65
C ALA A 37 -2.90 33.02 -22.37
N TRP A 38 -1.89 33.90 -22.31
CA TRP A 38 -1.09 34.12 -21.11
C TRP A 38 -1.97 34.58 -19.94
N LYS A 39 -1.61 34.17 -18.72
CA LYS A 39 -2.26 34.51 -17.46
C LYS A 39 -1.21 34.85 -16.40
N ALA A 40 -1.49 35.87 -15.62
CA ALA A 40 -0.70 36.17 -14.43
C ALA A 40 -0.82 35.06 -13.37
N ASP A 41 0.11 35.04 -12.42
CA ASP A 41 0.22 34.09 -11.31
C ASP A 41 0.27 32.62 -11.75
N THR A 42 0.76 32.40 -12.96
CA THR A 42 0.87 31.08 -13.59
C THR A 42 2.33 30.72 -13.78
N PHE A 43 2.68 29.47 -13.46
CA PHE A 43 4.00 28.93 -13.74
C PHE A 43 4.10 28.49 -15.21
N TYR A 44 5.14 28.97 -15.88
CA TYR A 44 5.51 28.62 -17.25
C TYR A 44 6.88 27.95 -17.24
N ALA A 45 6.94 26.71 -17.72
CA ALA A 45 8.22 26.04 -17.95
C ALA A 45 8.94 26.63 -19.18
N ALA A 46 10.26 26.52 -19.25
CA ALA A 46 11.02 26.91 -20.43
C ALA A 46 10.49 26.18 -21.68
N GLY A 47 10.25 26.94 -22.74
CA GLY A 47 9.64 26.45 -23.98
C GLY A 47 8.11 26.54 -24.05
N SER A 48 7.42 26.94 -22.97
CA SER A 48 5.95 27.12 -22.96
C SER A 48 5.49 28.11 -24.02
N LEU A 49 4.41 27.80 -24.75
CA LEU A 49 3.88 28.64 -25.83
C LEU A 49 2.56 29.27 -25.39
N VAL A 50 2.47 30.60 -25.51
CA VAL A 50 1.27 31.37 -25.13
C VAL A 50 0.95 32.44 -26.16
N THR A 51 -0.29 32.90 -26.19
CA THR A 51 -0.71 34.08 -26.93
C THR A 51 -0.93 35.26 -25.99
N TYR A 52 -0.41 36.44 -26.33
CA TYR A 52 -0.58 37.68 -25.58
C TYR A 52 -0.60 38.87 -26.54
N ASN A 53 -1.58 39.77 -26.41
CA ASN A 53 -1.75 40.94 -27.28
C ASN A 53 -1.67 40.65 -28.80
N GLY A 54 -2.28 39.54 -29.24
CA GLY A 54 -2.34 39.16 -30.66
C GLY A 54 -1.04 38.57 -31.22
N ARG A 55 -0.06 38.25 -30.36
CA ARG A 55 1.21 37.64 -30.73
C ARG A 55 1.48 36.37 -29.93
N ASN A 56 2.28 35.50 -30.49
CA ASN A 56 2.68 34.24 -29.87
C ASN A 56 4.07 34.38 -29.24
N TYR A 57 4.25 33.81 -28.06
CA TYR A 57 5.47 33.89 -27.28
C TYR A 57 5.90 32.52 -26.76
N ARG A 58 7.20 32.31 -26.66
CA ARG A 58 7.84 31.13 -26.07
C ARG A 58 8.58 31.53 -24.79
N ALA A 59 8.32 30.86 -23.67
CA ALA A 59 9.07 31.09 -22.44
C ALA A 59 10.55 30.70 -22.63
N THR A 60 11.48 31.59 -22.30
CA THR A 60 12.93 31.38 -22.46
C THR A 60 13.52 30.64 -21.26
N VAL A 61 12.96 30.84 -20.08
CA VAL A 61 13.35 30.17 -18.84
C VAL A 61 12.11 29.53 -18.20
N ALA A 62 12.27 28.89 -17.05
CA ALA A 62 11.13 28.49 -16.23
C ALA A 62 10.86 29.60 -15.22
N GLN A 63 9.63 30.13 -15.18
CA GLN A 63 9.26 31.22 -14.29
C GLN A 63 7.79 31.15 -13.87
N THR A 64 7.47 31.76 -12.72
CA THR A 64 6.09 32.14 -12.38
C THR A 64 5.92 33.63 -12.63
N ASP A 65 5.00 33.99 -13.53
CA ASP A 65 4.73 35.39 -13.85
C ASP A 65 3.73 36.00 -12.83
N TYR A 66 4.20 36.25 -11.61
CA TYR A 66 3.36 36.82 -10.55
C TYR A 66 2.79 38.20 -10.94
N ALA A 67 1.52 38.46 -10.66
CA ALA A 67 0.88 39.73 -11.01
C ALA A 67 1.58 40.94 -10.37
N SER A 68 2.22 40.74 -9.21
CA SER A 68 2.95 41.78 -8.47
C SER A 68 4.27 42.22 -9.11
N THR A 69 4.84 41.44 -10.03
CA THR A 69 6.13 41.77 -10.68
C THR A 69 5.95 42.54 -11.99
N GLY A 70 4.72 42.58 -12.53
CA GLY A 70 4.42 43.13 -13.85
C GLY A 70 4.95 42.30 -15.01
N TRP A 71 5.49 41.10 -14.75
CA TRP A 71 6.02 40.21 -15.77
C TRP A 71 4.91 39.71 -16.67
N ASN A 72 5.16 39.76 -17.97
CA ASN A 72 4.26 39.28 -19.02
C ASN A 72 5.09 38.97 -20.28
N PRO A 73 4.48 38.42 -21.35
CA PRO A 73 5.20 37.96 -22.53
C PRO A 73 5.99 39.01 -23.31
N THR A 74 5.82 40.31 -23.05
CA THR A 74 6.71 41.35 -23.62
C THR A 74 8.03 41.49 -22.87
N THR A 75 8.25 40.73 -21.79
CA THR A 75 9.49 40.74 -21.00
C THR A 75 10.54 39.87 -21.68
N ALA A 76 11.41 40.48 -22.49
CA ALA A 76 12.34 39.78 -23.39
C ALA A 76 13.33 38.82 -22.71
N SER A 77 13.63 39.00 -21.42
CA SER A 77 14.49 38.07 -20.65
C SER A 77 13.78 36.78 -20.25
N LEU A 78 12.45 36.77 -20.27
CA LEU A 78 11.60 35.65 -19.84
C LEU A 78 10.87 35.00 -21.03
N TRP A 79 10.68 35.75 -22.11
CA TRP A 79 9.86 35.37 -23.25
C TRP A 79 10.49 35.78 -24.59
N THR A 80 10.39 34.91 -25.58
CA THR A 80 10.77 35.15 -26.97
C THR A 80 9.51 35.28 -27.83
N ASP A 81 9.37 36.40 -28.54
CA ASP A 81 8.32 36.60 -29.54
C ASP A 81 8.55 35.69 -30.75
N ILE A 82 7.54 34.89 -31.11
CA ILE A 82 7.63 33.91 -32.20
C ILE A 82 6.65 34.20 -33.34
N GLY A 83 6.04 35.39 -33.38
CA GLY A 83 5.25 35.86 -34.51
C GLY A 83 3.79 36.22 -34.21
N ALA A 84 3.05 36.58 -35.26
CA ALA A 84 1.65 36.95 -35.18
C ALA A 84 0.75 35.71 -34.90
N ALA A 85 -0.35 35.92 -34.17
CA ALA A 85 -1.35 34.89 -33.93
C ALA A 85 -2.38 34.88 -35.08
N ASP A 86 -2.06 34.22 -36.19
CA ASP A 86 -2.91 34.22 -37.40
C ASP A 86 -3.95 33.08 -37.33
N GLY A 87 -5.05 33.31 -36.61
CA GLY A 87 -6.22 32.44 -36.56
C GLY A 87 -7.50 33.25 -36.35
N PRO A 88 -8.66 32.83 -36.90
CA PRO A 88 -9.90 33.60 -36.77
C PRO A 88 -10.29 33.75 -35.29
N ALA A 89 -10.73 34.96 -34.93
CA ALA A 89 -11.09 35.32 -33.57
C ALA A 89 -12.12 34.33 -32.98
N PRO A 90 -11.95 33.85 -31.74
CA PRO A 90 -12.94 32.99 -31.09
C PRO A 90 -14.30 33.69 -31.01
N ALA A 91 -15.37 32.95 -31.26
CA ALA A 91 -16.74 33.47 -31.08
C ALA A 91 -16.94 33.96 -29.62
N PRO A 92 -17.71 35.05 -29.40
CA PRO A 92 -17.93 35.58 -28.06
C PRO A 92 -18.48 34.50 -27.12
N ALA A 93 -17.90 34.42 -25.92
CA ALA A 93 -18.37 33.53 -24.88
C ALA A 93 -19.87 33.80 -24.58
N PRO A 94 -20.70 32.77 -24.37
CA PRO A 94 -22.09 32.95 -23.97
C PRO A 94 -22.17 33.81 -22.71
N ALA A 95 -23.14 34.74 -22.68
CA ALA A 95 -23.40 35.55 -21.50
C ALA A 95 -23.69 34.65 -20.28
N PRO A 96 -23.21 35.03 -19.07
CA PRO A 96 -23.37 34.21 -17.88
C PRO A 96 -24.86 33.96 -17.61
N THR A 97 -25.21 32.69 -17.48
CA THR A 97 -26.53 32.26 -17.01
C THR A 97 -26.78 32.90 -15.62
N PRO A 98 -27.94 33.53 -15.37
CA PRO A 98 -28.26 34.10 -14.06
C PRO A 98 -28.05 33.08 -12.95
N ALA A 99 -27.42 33.50 -11.87
CA ALA A 99 -27.21 32.68 -10.68
C ALA A 99 -28.56 32.11 -10.21
N PRO A 100 -28.64 30.80 -9.86
CA PRO A 100 -29.83 30.23 -9.26
C PRO A 100 -30.25 31.06 -8.04
N ALA A 101 -31.55 31.36 -7.93
CA ALA A 101 -32.10 32.00 -6.76
C ALA A 101 -31.68 31.23 -5.49
N PRO A 102 -31.37 31.92 -4.38
CA PRO A 102 -30.99 31.28 -3.12
C PRO A 102 -32.03 30.21 -2.76
N ALA A 103 -31.57 28.99 -2.50
CA ALA A 103 -32.42 27.95 -1.96
C ALA A 103 -33.11 28.47 -0.69
N PRO A 104 -34.41 28.19 -0.48
CA PRO A 104 -35.11 28.62 0.72
C PRO A 104 -34.33 28.18 1.96
N ALA A 105 -34.22 29.10 2.92
CA ALA A 105 -33.52 28.85 4.17
C ALA A 105 -34.02 27.53 4.79
N PRO A 106 -33.12 26.64 5.25
CA PRO A 106 -33.54 25.41 5.89
C PRO A 106 -34.44 25.75 7.07
N THR A 107 -35.60 25.09 7.11
CA THR A 107 -36.49 25.10 8.27
C THR A 107 -35.64 24.81 9.52
N PRO A 108 -35.76 25.60 10.61
CA PRO A 108 -35.01 25.35 11.83
C PRO A 108 -35.13 23.88 12.23
N ALA A 109 -33.99 23.23 12.42
CA ALA A 109 -33.96 21.88 12.95
C ALA A 109 -34.76 21.86 14.27
N PRO A 110 -35.58 20.83 14.54
CA PRO A 110 -36.23 20.68 15.82
C PRO A 110 -35.18 20.81 16.93
N ALA A 111 -35.52 21.57 17.98
CA ALA A 111 -34.68 21.69 19.15
C ALA A 111 -34.20 20.30 19.59
N PRO A 112 -32.90 20.13 19.93
CA PRO A 112 -32.38 18.85 20.39
C PRO A 112 -33.30 18.29 21.46
N ALA A 113 -33.75 17.05 21.27
CA ALA A 113 -34.43 16.33 22.33
C ALA A 113 -33.53 16.37 23.58
N PRO A 114 -34.11 16.58 24.78
CA PRO A 114 -33.33 16.65 26.01
C PRO A 114 -32.40 15.45 26.09
N THR A 115 -31.12 15.73 26.35
CA THR A 115 -30.09 14.71 26.56
C THR A 115 -30.65 13.69 27.56
N PRO A 116 -30.71 12.39 27.21
CA PRO A 116 -31.13 11.37 28.16
C PRO A 116 -30.30 11.51 29.44
N ALA A 117 -30.97 11.52 30.59
CA ALA A 117 -30.30 11.48 31.87
C ALA A 117 -29.28 10.33 31.88
N PRO A 118 -28.10 10.50 32.50
CA PRO A 118 -27.09 9.45 32.58
C PRO A 118 -27.74 8.13 33.01
N ALA A 119 -27.51 7.08 32.23
CA ALA A 119 -27.97 5.75 32.60
C ALA A 119 -27.47 5.43 34.02
N PRO A 120 -28.32 4.93 34.92
CA PRO A 120 -27.89 4.51 36.25
C PRO A 120 -26.70 3.56 36.14
N ALA A 121 -25.69 3.75 36.98
CA ALA A 121 -24.55 2.85 37.06
C ALA A 121 -25.07 1.40 37.17
N PRO A 122 -24.46 0.43 36.44
CA PRO A 122 -24.90 -0.96 36.44
C PRO A 122 -25.06 -1.46 37.89
N ALA A 123 -26.20 -2.07 38.19
CA ALA A 123 -26.38 -2.73 39.47
C ALA A 123 -25.27 -3.78 39.66
N PRO A 124 -24.64 -3.87 40.84
CA PRO A 124 -23.61 -4.88 41.10
C PRO A 124 -24.14 -6.30 40.81
N ALA A 125 -23.28 -7.17 40.28
CA ALA A 125 -23.60 -8.59 40.15
C ALA A 125 -24.04 -9.17 41.51
N PRO A 126 -24.92 -10.20 41.55
CA PRO A 126 -25.43 -10.75 42.81
C PRO A 126 -24.30 -11.08 43.80
N GLY A 127 -24.38 -10.50 44.99
CA GLY A 127 -23.40 -10.67 46.06
C GLY A 127 -22.17 -9.74 45.99
N CYS A 128 -22.02 -8.91 44.96
CA CYS A 128 -20.96 -7.90 44.89
C CYS A 128 -21.38 -6.59 45.58
N GLN A 129 -20.45 -6.00 46.32
CA GLN A 129 -20.55 -4.65 46.87
C GLN A 129 -20.42 -3.60 45.75
N PRO A 130 -20.75 -2.31 45.99
CA PRO A 130 -20.53 -1.26 44.99
C PRO A 130 -19.10 -1.25 44.44
N ALA A 131 -18.94 -0.97 43.14
CA ALA A 131 -17.63 -0.97 42.50
C ALA A 131 -16.70 0.07 43.16
N TRP A 132 -15.43 -0.29 43.34
CA TRP A 132 -14.42 0.63 43.86
C TRP A 132 -14.16 1.77 42.87
N LEU A 133 -14.10 3.00 43.39
CA LEU A 133 -13.83 4.20 42.63
C LEU A 133 -12.63 4.93 43.22
N ALA A 134 -11.63 5.25 42.39
CA ALA A 134 -10.39 5.89 42.84
C ALA A 134 -10.63 7.26 43.52
N ALA A 135 -11.64 7.99 43.07
CA ALA A 135 -11.99 9.31 43.60
C ALA A 135 -12.81 9.26 44.91
N THR A 136 -13.32 8.09 45.32
CA THR A 136 -14.14 7.95 46.52
C THR A 136 -13.27 7.70 47.74
N ALA A 137 -13.51 8.46 48.82
CA ALA A 137 -12.92 8.20 50.12
C ALA A 137 -13.73 7.11 50.85
N TYR A 138 -13.08 6.03 51.25
CA TYR A 138 -13.67 4.91 51.96
C TYR A 138 -13.27 4.95 53.43
N GLY A 139 -14.25 5.08 54.32
CA GLY A 139 -14.04 4.98 55.77
C GLY A 139 -13.79 3.53 56.23
N GLY A 140 -13.13 3.35 57.38
CA GLY A 140 -12.89 2.03 57.96
C GLY A 140 -14.18 1.21 58.10
N GLY A 141 -14.17 -0.01 57.60
CA GLY A 141 -15.31 -0.93 57.56
C GLY A 141 -16.16 -0.85 56.29
N GLN A 142 -16.02 0.19 55.46
CA GLN A 142 -16.74 0.27 54.18
C GLN A 142 -16.21 -0.77 53.19
N GLN A 143 -17.09 -1.27 52.33
CA GLN A 143 -16.75 -2.29 51.35
C GLN A 143 -16.92 -1.80 49.92
N ALA A 144 -16.08 -2.33 49.04
CA ALA A 144 -16.15 -2.10 47.60
C ALA A 144 -15.69 -3.35 46.84
N SER A 145 -16.11 -3.48 45.58
CA SER A 145 -15.72 -4.60 44.72
C SER A 145 -14.75 -4.18 43.60
N VAL A 146 -13.81 -5.06 43.27
CA VAL A 146 -12.96 -4.97 42.07
C VAL A 146 -12.99 -6.34 41.38
N GLY A 147 -13.52 -6.40 40.16
CA GLY A 147 -13.79 -7.67 39.49
C GLY A 147 -14.86 -8.49 40.24
N THR A 148 -14.56 -9.75 40.56
CA THR A 148 -15.45 -10.68 41.28
C THR A 148 -15.10 -10.81 42.76
N VAL A 149 -14.51 -9.78 43.37
CA VAL A 149 -14.02 -9.83 44.75
C VAL A 149 -14.47 -8.61 45.54
N ASN A 150 -15.03 -8.85 46.73
CA ASN A 150 -15.35 -7.81 47.70
C ASN A 150 -14.17 -7.58 48.66
N TYR A 151 -13.90 -6.31 48.95
CA TYR A 151 -12.87 -5.86 49.88
C TYR A 151 -13.48 -4.96 50.96
N LYS A 152 -12.87 -4.96 52.15
CA LYS A 152 -13.23 -4.07 53.27
C LYS A 152 -12.07 -3.14 53.56
N ALA A 153 -12.33 -1.84 53.63
CA ALA A 153 -11.37 -0.83 54.05
C ALA A 153 -11.03 -1.04 55.53
N ASN A 154 -9.75 -1.10 55.88
CA ASN A 154 -9.30 -1.27 57.25
C ASN A 154 -9.32 0.06 58.03
N TRP A 155 -9.11 1.17 57.32
CA TRP A 155 -9.21 2.55 57.80
C TRP A 155 -9.52 3.47 56.60
N TRP A 156 -9.49 4.79 56.82
CA TRP A 156 -9.72 5.76 55.75
C TRP A 156 -8.75 5.58 54.58
N THR A 157 -9.25 5.44 53.36
CA THR A 157 -8.43 5.30 52.15
C THR A 157 -9.11 5.92 50.92
N GLN A 158 -8.31 6.49 50.02
CA GLN A 158 -8.75 7.05 48.74
C GLN A 158 -7.64 6.78 47.70
N GLY A 159 -8.01 6.46 46.45
CA GLY A 159 -7.06 6.22 45.35
C GLY A 159 -6.26 4.91 45.40
N GLN A 160 -6.19 4.24 46.56
CA GLN A 160 -5.47 2.97 46.72
C GLN A 160 -6.35 1.79 46.26
N ASN A 161 -6.03 1.21 45.10
CA ASN A 161 -6.82 0.13 44.51
C ASN A 161 -6.79 -1.15 45.39
N PRO A 162 -7.95 -1.71 45.78
CA PRO A 162 -8.03 -2.91 46.61
C PRO A 162 -7.33 -4.14 46.02
N SER A 163 -7.29 -4.30 44.69
CA SER A 163 -6.67 -5.49 44.08
C SER A 163 -5.15 -5.54 44.25
N SER A 164 -4.50 -4.38 44.43
CA SER A 164 -3.05 -4.25 44.62
C SER A 164 -2.62 -3.77 46.01
N ASN A 165 -3.56 -3.32 46.85
CA ASN A 165 -3.28 -2.80 48.20
C ASN A 165 -4.12 -3.51 49.28
N ASN A 166 -4.10 -4.85 49.27
CA ASN A 166 -4.81 -5.65 50.27
C ASN A 166 -3.92 -6.68 50.96
N GLY A 167 -4.32 -7.09 52.16
CA GLY A 167 -3.70 -8.15 52.93
C GLY A 167 -4.60 -8.62 54.08
N PRO A 168 -4.20 -9.67 54.82
CA PRO A 168 -4.96 -10.13 55.99
C PRO A 168 -5.03 -9.03 57.08
N ALA A 169 -5.97 -9.16 58.01
CA ALA A 169 -6.10 -8.23 59.13
C ALA A 169 -4.77 -8.12 59.90
N GLY A 170 -4.29 -6.88 60.12
CA GLY A 170 -3.00 -6.61 60.75
C GLY A 170 -1.81 -6.52 59.78
N SER A 171 -2.00 -6.71 58.47
CA SER A 171 -0.93 -6.62 57.46
C SER A 171 -0.41 -5.20 57.16
N GLY A 172 -1.04 -4.16 57.72
CA GLY A 172 -0.72 -2.77 57.37
C GLY A 172 -1.27 -2.31 56.00
N GLN A 173 -2.01 -3.18 55.28
CA GLN A 173 -2.64 -2.82 54.01
C GLN A 173 -3.98 -2.11 54.23
N PRO A 174 -4.36 -1.14 53.37
CA PRO A 174 -5.61 -0.38 53.51
C PRO A 174 -6.87 -1.21 53.25
N TRP A 175 -6.75 -2.35 52.54
CA TRP A 175 -7.88 -3.24 52.24
C TRP A 175 -7.67 -4.66 52.78
N THR A 176 -8.76 -5.35 53.11
CA THR A 176 -8.79 -6.79 53.40
C THR A 176 -9.76 -7.47 52.45
N LYS A 177 -9.36 -8.56 51.78
CA LYS A 177 -10.27 -9.40 50.98
C LYS A 177 -11.34 -10.01 51.89
N VAL A 178 -12.61 -9.86 51.52
CA VAL A 178 -13.76 -10.39 52.29
C VAL A 178 -14.22 -11.72 51.71
N ASN A 179 -14.66 -11.71 50.47
CA ASN A 179 -15.18 -12.89 49.77
C ASN A 179 -15.19 -12.67 48.26
N ASP A 180 -15.25 -13.76 47.51
CA ASP A 180 -15.57 -13.70 46.08
C ASP A 180 -17.09 -13.46 45.91
N CYS A 181 -17.48 -12.79 44.83
CA CYS A 181 -18.86 -12.42 44.50
C CYS A 181 -19.17 -12.74 43.02
N GLY A 182 -20.45 -12.84 42.65
CA GLY A 182 -20.86 -13.04 41.25
C GLY A 182 -21.01 -14.50 40.77
N ALA A 183 -21.16 -15.48 41.67
CA ALA A 183 -21.53 -16.85 41.27
C ALA A 183 -23.05 -16.99 41.06
N PRO A 184 -23.54 -17.71 40.03
CA PRO A 184 -24.97 -18.00 39.88
C PRO A 184 -25.46 -18.90 41.03
N ALA A 185 -26.62 -18.58 41.60
CA ALA A 185 -27.23 -19.40 42.64
C ALA A 185 -27.70 -20.77 42.08
N PRO A 186 -27.51 -21.89 42.80
CA PRO A 186 -28.10 -23.18 42.42
C PRO A 186 -29.63 -23.12 42.51
N ALA A 187 -30.32 -23.57 41.47
CA ALA A 187 -31.78 -23.57 41.41
C ALA A 187 -32.39 -24.62 42.40
N PRO A 188 -33.52 -24.33 43.08
CA PRO A 188 -34.19 -25.28 43.95
C PRO A 188 -34.84 -26.44 43.17
N ALA A 189 -34.81 -27.64 43.76
CA ALA A 189 -35.36 -28.87 43.17
C ALA A 189 -36.91 -28.85 43.10
N PRO A 190 -37.53 -29.20 41.95
CA PRO A 190 -38.99 -29.23 41.83
C PRO A 190 -39.60 -30.56 42.31
N SER A 191 -40.81 -30.43 42.87
CA SER A 191 -41.76 -31.51 43.20
C SER A 191 -42.32 -32.17 41.92
N PRO A 192 -42.65 -33.48 41.91
CA PRO A 192 -43.01 -34.18 40.67
C PRO A 192 -44.45 -33.91 40.24
N ALA A 193 -44.63 -33.55 38.96
CA ALA A 193 -45.91 -33.43 38.27
C ALA A 193 -45.94 -34.35 37.02
N PRO A 194 -47.13 -34.75 36.52
CA PRO A 194 -47.32 -35.92 35.66
C PRO A 194 -46.75 -35.75 34.25
N ALA A 195 -46.36 -36.87 33.64
CA ALA A 195 -45.72 -36.96 32.34
C ALA A 195 -46.60 -36.41 31.20
N PRO A 196 -46.13 -35.40 30.43
CA PRO A 196 -46.77 -34.98 29.18
C PRO A 196 -46.29 -35.82 27.98
N ALA A 197 -47.16 -35.91 26.98
CA ALA A 197 -46.98 -36.64 25.74
C ALA A 197 -45.74 -36.18 24.92
N PRO A 198 -45.20 -37.03 24.04
CA PRO A 198 -43.98 -36.73 23.28
C PRO A 198 -44.14 -35.47 22.41
N ALA A 199 -43.22 -34.52 22.59
CA ALA A 199 -43.14 -33.30 21.80
C ALA A 199 -42.56 -33.57 20.39
N PRO A 200 -42.99 -32.83 19.36
CA PRO A 200 -42.37 -32.87 18.02
C PRO A 200 -40.90 -32.45 18.07
N ALA A 201 -40.09 -32.99 17.14
CA ALA A 201 -38.67 -32.70 17.04
C ALA A 201 -38.38 -31.18 16.94
N PRO A 202 -37.33 -30.67 17.61
CA PRO A 202 -36.98 -29.25 17.58
C PRO A 202 -36.63 -28.78 16.17
N ALA A 203 -37.13 -27.60 15.82
CA ALA A 203 -36.68 -26.86 14.65
C ALA A 203 -35.19 -26.46 14.81
N PRO A 204 -34.39 -26.46 13.74
CA PRO A 204 -32.98 -26.06 13.79
C PRO A 204 -32.77 -24.67 14.40
N ALA A 205 -31.71 -24.53 15.19
CA ALA A 205 -31.32 -23.27 15.81
C ALA A 205 -31.09 -22.16 14.76
N PRO A 206 -31.47 -20.89 15.04
CA PRO A 206 -31.14 -19.76 14.18
C PRO A 206 -29.63 -19.66 13.99
N ALA A 207 -29.21 -19.51 12.73
CA ALA A 207 -27.82 -19.28 12.38
C ALA A 207 -27.26 -18.03 13.10
N PRO A 208 -25.96 -18.02 13.46
CA PRO A 208 -25.31 -16.84 14.02
C PRO A 208 -25.59 -15.60 13.19
N ALA A 209 -25.87 -14.46 13.85
CA ALA A 209 -25.98 -13.18 13.17
C ALA A 209 -24.70 -12.95 12.33
N PRO A 210 -24.82 -12.51 11.07
CA PRO A 210 -23.66 -12.20 10.24
C PRO A 210 -22.73 -11.24 10.99
N ALA A 211 -21.43 -11.52 10.95
CA ALA A 211 -20.43 -10.53 11.33
C ALA A 211 -20.77 -9.19 10.64
N PRO A 212 -20.52 -8.03 11.30
CA PRO A 212 -20.69 -6.74 10.65
C PRO A 212 -20.07 -6.80 9.25
N ALA A 213 -20.82 -6.38 8.24
CA ALA A 213 -20.30 -6.32 6.88
C ALA A 213 -18.93 -5.62 6.91
N PRO A 214 -17.90 -6.15 6.22
CA PRO A 214 -16.62 -5.47 6.11
C PRO A 214 -16.86 -4.01 5.76
N ALA A 215 -16.20 -3.09 6.46
CA ALA A 215 -16.16 -1.70 6.02
C ALA A 215 -15.88 -1.69 4.50
N PRO A 216 -16.54 -0.81 3.72
CA PRO A 216 -16.34 -0.75 2.27
C PRO A 216 -14.86 -0.83 1.97
N ALA A 217 -14.46 -1.86 1.23
CA ALA A 217 -13.05 -2.20 1.12
C ALA A 217 -12.31 -1.01 0.51
N ALA A 218 -11.51 -0.34 1.34
CA ALA A 218 -10.87 0.92 0.99
C ALA A 218 -9.67 0.64 0.08
N ARG A 219 -9.42 1.57 -0.84
CA ARG A 219 -8.20 1.61 -1.65
C ARG A 219 -6.99 1.58 -0.71
N ALA A 220 -5.92 0.93 -1.15
CA ALA A 220 -4.69 0.83 -0.37
C ALA A 220 -3.54 1.59 -1.05
N TYR A 221 -2.71 2.19 -0.22
CA TYR A 221 -1.37 2.63 -0.60
C TYR A 221 -0.36 2.08 0.41
N ILE A 222 0.51 1.22 -0.07
CA ILE A 222 1.51 0.50 0.71
C ILE A 222 2.85 1.17 0.50
N GLY A 223 3.58 1.39 1.57
CA GLY A 223 4.93 1.91 1.52
C GLY A 223 5.92 0.93 2.13
N TYR A 224 6.90 0.48 1.37
CA TYR A 224 8.02 -0.27 1.93
C TYR A 224 8.97 0.69 2.65
N SER A 225 9.20 0.46 3.93
CA SER A 225 10.19 1.15 4.75
C SER A 225 11.46 0.31 4.79
N GLY A 226 12.41 0.61 3.90
CA GLY A 226 13.74 0.04 4.04
C GLY A 226 14.32 0.36 5.41
N THR A 227 14.96 -0.61 6.03
CA THR A 227 15.58 -0.49 7.35
C THR A 227 17.04 -0.04 7.22
N TRP A 228 17.65 -0.21 6.05
CA TRP A 228 19.01 0.26 5.75
C TRP A 228 19.09 1.78 5.56
N ASN A 229 20.17 2.39 6.07
CA ASN A 229 20.35 3.86 6.06
C ASN A 229 19.16 4.63 6.67
N THR A 230 18.44 3.99 7.59
CA THR A 230 17.29 4.54 8.31
C THR A 230 17.43 4.32 9.81
N SER A 231 16.67 5.07 10.60
CA SER A 231 16.56 4.88 12.03
C SER A 231 15.19 4.31 12.36
N LEU A 232 15.10 3.52 13.43
CA LEU A 232 13.80 3.08 13.96
C LEU A 232 12.87 4.26 14.29
N TYR A 233 13.41 5.46 14.56
CA TYR A 233 12.65 6.67 14.84
C TYR A 233 12.07 7.35 13.59
N ASP A 234 12.54 6.96 12.40
CA ASP A 234 11.94 7.40 11.14
C ASP A 234 10.50 6.85 11.00
N LEU A 235 10.15 5.79 11.75
CA LEU A 235 8.82 5.20 11.81
C LEU A 235 7.82 5.96 12.68
N ALA A 236 8.23 7.06 13.33
CA ALA A 236 7.30 7.89 14.09
C ALA A 236 6.12 8.33 13.18
N PRO A 237 4.86 8.29 13.64
CA PRO A 237 3.71 8.64 12.81
C PRO A 237 3.81 10.00 12.11
N ALA A 238 4.43 11.00 12.75
CA ALA A 238 4.62 12.32 12.16
C ALA A 238 5.49 12.32 10.89
N ASN A 239 6.32 11.29 10.68
CA ASN A 239 7.22 11.16 9.54
C ASN A 239 6.60 10.41 8.36
N ILE A 240 5.45 9.77 8.56
CA ILE A 240 4.79 8.95 7.54
C ILE A 240 3.41 9.53 7.27
N PRO A 241 3.13 10.01 6.04
CA PRO A 241 1.81 10.49 5.67
C PRO A 241 0.70 9.47 5.97
N ASN A 242 -0.41 9.92 6.52
CA ASN A 242 -1.50 9.06 6.95
C ASN A 242 -2.32 8.45 5.78
N TYR A 243 -2.05 8.85 4.54
CA TYR A 243 -2.58 8.18 3.36
C TYR A 243 -1.86 6.85 3.06
N PHE A 244 -0.70 6.58 3.67
CA PHE A 244 -0.13 5.24 3.69
C PHE A 244 -0.98 4.34 4.59
N THR A 245 -1.76 3.49 3.94
CA THR A 245 -2.61 2.48 4.59
C THR A 245 -1.80 1.34 5.20
N HIS A 246 -0.63 1.05 4.62
CA HIS A 246 0.29 0.03 5.09
C HIS A 246 1.73 0.54 5.06
N VAL A 247 2.53 0.09 6.02
CA VAL A 247 3.99 0.23 6.03
C VAL A 247 4.60 -1.16 6.14
N ASN A 248 5.37 -1.58 5.13
CA ASN A 248 6.09 -2.85 5.12
C ASN A 248 7.54 -2.62 5.57
N LEU A 249 7.93 -3.11 6.74
CA LEU A 249 9.30 -2.98 7.25
C LEU A 249 10.22 -3.94 6.49
N ALA A 250 11.13 -3.39 5.69
CA ALA A 250 11.94 -4.11 4.71
C ALA A 250 13.44 -4.01 5.06
N PHE A 251 14.22 -5.07 5.22
CA PHE A 251 13.82 -6.47 5.23
C PHE A 251 14.22 -7.13 6.54
N ALA A 252 13.40 -8.08 6.96
CA ALA A 252 13.78 -9.10 7.91
C ALA A 252 14.35 -10.32 7.15
N LYS A 253 15.17 -11.12 7.83
CA LYS A 253 15.82 -12.27 7.21
C LYS A 253 14.89 -13.51 7.19
N PRO A 254 14.71 -14.21 6.05
CA PRO A 254 13.78 -15.34 5.93
C PRO A 254 14.06 -16.54 6.85
N ASN A 255 15.34 -16.79 7.16
CA ASN A 255 15.78 -17.86 8.06
C ASN A 255 16.00 -17.37 9.50
N THR A 256 15.30 -16.30 9.92
CA THR A 256 15.56 -15.69 11.22
C THR A 256 15.50 -16.71 12.37
N PRO A 257 16.55 -16.80 13.23
CA PRO A 257 16.51 -17.66 14.41
C PRO A 257 15.76 -16.96 15.56
N TYR A 258 15.04 -15.86 15.29
CA TYR A 258 14.33 -15.09 16.31
C TYR A 258 13.44 -15.99 17.17
N VAL A 259 13.56 -15.81 18.48
CA VAL A 259 12.76 -16.52 19.48
C VAL A 259 11.85 -15.50 20.14
N LYS A 260 10.55 -15.84 20.23
CA LYS A 260 9.57 -15.02 20.93
C LYS A 260 10.04 -14.65 22.34
N GLY A 261 9.93 -13.38 22.71
CA GLY A 261 10.37 -12.80 23.97
C GLY A 261 11.84 -12.35 24.01
N SER A 262 12.63 -12.57 22.95
CA SER A 262 14.05 -12.16 22.91
C SER A 262 14.23 -10.67 22.66
N TYR A 263 13.33 -10.03 21.90
CA TYR A 263 13.41 -8.62 21.48
C TYR A 263 14.72 -8.25 20.76
N ALA A 264 15.42 -9.25 20.22
CA ALA A 264 16.63 -9.08 19.43
C ALA A 264 16.26 -8.73 17.98
N PHE A 265 15.95 -7.45 17.76
CA PHE A 265 15.53 -6.92 16.46
C PHE A 265 16.69 -6.46 15.57
N ASP A 266 17.93 -6.66 16.01
CA ASP A 266 19.12 -6.27 15.26
C ASP A 266 19.37 -7.13 14.01
N GLN A 267 20.30 -6.68 13.17
CA GLN A 267 20.61 -7.30 11.89
C GLN A 267 21.01 -8.78 12.01
N SER A 268 21.75 -9.15 13.06
CA SER A 268 22.24 -10.53 13.19
C SER A 268 21.13 -11.54 13.49
N ILE A 269 20.05 -11.11 14.14
CA ILE A 269 18.92 -11.98 14.50
C ILE A 269 17.72 -11.74 13.60
N ALA A 270 17.13 -10.55 13.61
CA ALA A 270 15.93 -10.24 12.84
C ALA A 270 16.23 -9.92 11.38
N GLY A 271 17.43 -9.40 11.07
CA GLY A 271 17.80 -8.95 9.74
C GLY A 271 17.61 -7.44 9.51
N PHE A 272 17.00 -6.71 10.44
CA PHE A 272 16.80 -5.27 10.26
C PHE A 272 18.09 -4.48 10.34
N GLU A 273 18.25 -3.54 9.42
CA GLU A 273 19.45 -2.74 9.23
C GLU A 273 19.29 -1.30 9.72
N PHE A 274 18.35 -1.08 10.66
CA PHE A 274 18.23 0.21 11.33
C PHE A 274 19.56 0.60 11.96
N ALA A 275 19.93 1.88 11.90
CA ALA A 275 21.21 2.39 12.38
C ALA A 275 21.56 1.96 13.82
N GLU A 276 20.53 1.76 14.65
CA GLU A 276 20.62 1.29 16.03
C GLU A 276 21.10 -0.17 16.18
N GLY A 277 20.91 -1.03 15.18
CA GLY A 277 21.29 -2.46 15.22
C GLY A 277 21.95 -2.99 13.95
N ALA A 278 22.29 -2.12 13.01
CA ALA A 278 23.08 -2.45 11.83
C ALA A 278 24.51 -2.81 12.22
N SER A 279 25.07 -3.80 11.53
CA SER A 279 26.51 -4.05 11.52
C SER A 279 27.27 -2.81 11.02
N GLY A 280 28.38 -2.50 11.66
CA GLY A 280 29.30 -1.46 11.21
C GLY A 280 30.75 -1.95 11.18
N ASN A 281 31.68 -1.04 10.93
CA ASN A 281 33.12 -1.35 10.87
C ASN A 281 33.67 -1.99 12.16
N ASN A 282 32.98 -1.78 13.28
CA ASN A 282 33.34 -2.32 14.60
C ASN A 282 32.57 -3.61 14.94
N GLY A 283 31.91 -4.24 13.97
CA GLY A 283 31.12 -5.46 14.13
C GLY A 283 29.61 -5.21 14.29
N GLN A 284 28.90 -6.27 14.71
CA GLN A 284 27.45 -6.26 14.93
C GLN A 284 27.08 -5.32 16.08
N ARG A 285 26.10 -4.43 15.84
CA ARG A 285 25.44 -3.65 16.89
C ARG A 285 24.19 -4.38 17.39
N PHE A 286 23.80 -4.14 18.62
CA PHE A 286 22.60 -4.73 19.20
C PHE A 286 21.66 -3.62 19.66
N PHE A 287 20.36 -3.85 19.46
CA PHE A 287 19.34 -2.98 20.02
C PHE A 287 19.43 -3.03 21.55
N SER A 288 19.46 -1.86 22.19
CA SER A 288 19.17 -1.78 23.62
C SER A 288 17.71 -2.16 23.89
N ALA A 289 17.40 -2.54 25.13
CA ALA A 289 16.03 -2.82 25.55
C ALA A 289 15.09 -1.62 25.28
N GLN A 290 15.58 -0.40 25.45
CA GLN A 290 14.83 0.82 25.15
C GLN A 290 14.55 0.95 23.65
N GLN A 291 15.55 0.77 22.78
CA GLN A 291 15.35 0.82 21.33
C GLN A 291 14.40 -0.26 20.83
N ALA A 292 14.46 -1.47 21.39
CA ALA A 292 13.52 -2.54 21.07
C ALA A 292 12.08 -2.16 21.48
N GLN A 293 11.92 -1.52 22.65
CA GLN A 293 10.64 -0.99 23.09
C GLN A 293 10.16 0.17 22.20
N ASP A 294 11.05 1.06 21.78
CA ASP A 294 10.72 2.22 20.94
C ASP A 294 10.28 1.81 19.53
N LEU A 295 10.93 0.81 18.93
CA LEU A 295 10.48 0.24 17.65
C LEU A 295 9.05 -0.30 17.78
N ARG A 296 8.76 -1.06 18.84
CA ARG A 296 7.41 -1.59 19.11
C ARG A 296 6.40 -0.45 19.36
N ASN A 297 6.80 0.61 20.05
CA ASN A 297 5.96 1.78 20.29
C ASN A 297 5.62 2.51 18.99
N ASN A 298 6.58 2.69 18.09
CA ASN A 298 6.34 3.31 16.78
C ASN A 298 5.36 2.47 15.94
N ILE A 299 5.54 1.14 15.92
CA ILE A 299 4.61 0.21 15.26
C ILE A 299 3.21 0.32 15.87
N ALA A 300 3.10 0.30 17.20
CA ALA A 300 1.83 0.43 17.89
C ALA A 300 1.14 1.78 17.60
N ALA A 301 1.90 2.88 17.51
CA ALA A 301 1.38 4.20 17.21
C ALA A 301 0.86 4.32 15.77
N LEU A 302 1.57 3.73 14.80
CA LEU A 302 1.10 3.62 13.40
C LEU A 302 -0.21 2.82 13.33
N LYS A 303 -0.29 1.69 14.03
CA LYS A 303 -1.51 0.88 14.09
C LYS A 303 -2.67 1.60 14.77
N ALA A 304 -2.40 2.34 15.84
CA ALA A 304 -3.42 3.09 16.58
C ALA A 304 -4.11 4.17 15.73
N ARG A 305 -3.42 4.74 14.73
CA ARG A 305 -4.04 5.68 13.76
C ARG A 305 -4.66 5.01 12.54
N GLY A 306 -4.62 3.68 12.44
CA GLY A 306 -5.20 2.92 11.32
C GLY A 306 -4.22 2.51 10.21
N THR A 307 -2.92 2.79 10.35
CA THR A 307 -1.90 2.28 9.41
C THR A 307 -1.51 0.85 9.78
N GLN A 308 -1.68 -0.10 8.88
CA GLN A 308 -1.17 -1.45 9.11
C GLN A 308 0.36 -1.47 9.03
N VAL A 309 1.02 -2.28 9.86
CA VAL A 309 2.47 -2.47 9.77
C VAL A 309 2.77 -3.93 9.53
N TRP A 310 3.45 -4.22 8.43
CA TRP A 310 3.79 -5.57 7.99
C TRP A 310 5.30 -5.75 8.05
N LEU A 311 5.77 -6.97 8.25
CA LEU A 311 7.19 -7.28 8.19
C LEU A 311 7.49 -7.95 6.86
N SER A 312 8.31 -7.33 6.02
CA SER A 312 8.74 -7.90 4.76
C SER A 312 10.00 -8.73 4.97
N PHE A 313 9.91 -10.03 4.64
CA PHE A 313 11.00 -10.98 4.74
C PHE A 313 11.55 -11.24 3.35
N GLY A 314 12.84 -11.00 3.16
CA GLY A 314 13.52 -11.26 1.89
C GLY A 314 14.04 -10.01 1.19
N GLY A 315 13.51 -9.74 0.00
CA GLY A 315 14.10 -8.83 -0.96
C GLY A 315 15.20 -9.51 -1.78
N TRP A 316 15.69 -8.81 -2.80
CA TRP A 316 16.72 -9.29 -3.73
C TRP A 316 17.91 -9.97 -3.02
N ALA A 317 18.52 -9.31 -2.04
CA ALA A 317 19.76 -9.77 -1.40
C ALA A 317 19.61 -11.15 -0.72
N TYR A 318 18.57 -11.34 0.10
CA TYR A 318 18.30 -12.65 0.72
C TYR A 318 17.82 -13.70 -0.28
N SER A 319 17.23 -13.27 -1.40
CA SER A 319 16.79 -14.16 -2.48
C SER A 319 17.93 -14.76 -3.30
N GLN A 320 19.09 -14.09 -3.33
CA GLN A 320 20.31 -14.62 -3.91
C GLN A 320 21.19 -15.41 -2.92
N GLY A 321 20.84 -15.37 -1.63
CA GLY A 321 21.57 -16.05 -0.56
C GLY A 321 21.06 -17.45 -0.26
N SER A 322 21.31 -17.91 0.97
CA SER A 322 20.90 -19.25 1.46
C SER A 322 19.69 -19.21 2.38
N GLU A 323 19.16 -18.02 2.66
CA GLU A 323 18.17 -17.75 3.67
C GLU A 323 16.84 -18.42 3.34
N TRP A 324 16.39 -18.38 2.08
CA TRP A 324 15.15 -19.04 1.67
C TRP A 324 15.24 -20.56 1.58
N ALA A 325 16.44 -21.12 1.38
CA ALA A 325 16.65 -22.57 1.45
C ALA A 325 16.46 -23.09 2.88
N ASN A 326 16.65 -22.23 3.88
CA ASN A 326 16.52 -22.52 5.30
C ASN A 326 15.39 -21.70 5.94
N TYR A 327 14.31 -21.46 5.20
CA TYR A 327 13.18 -20.64 5.65
C TYR A 327 12.65 -21.10 7.01
N ASN A 328 12.48 -20.16 7.95
CA ASN A 328 12.03 -20.45 9.31
C ASN A 328 10.70 -19.78 9.62
N ALA A 329 9.59 -20.45 9.30
CA ALA A 329 8.23 -19.98 9.58
C ALA A 329 8.01 -19.64 11.07
N LYS A 330 8.57 -20.44 11.99
CA LYS A 330 8.44 -20.20 13.44
C LYS A 330 9.08 -18.87 13.85
N GLY A 331 10.31 -18.62 13.38
CA GLY A 331 11.04 -17.38 13.68
C GLY A 331 10.38 -16.14 13.08
N VAL A 332 9.90 -16.27 11.83
CA VAL A 332 9.10 -15.24 11.13
C VAL A 332 7.87 -14.85 11.94
N VAL A 333 7.08 -15.84 12.39
CA VAL A 333 5.85 -15.60 13.15
C VAL A 333 6.17 -15.09 14.57
N ASP A 334 7.23 -15.60 15.21
CA ASP A 334 7.69 -15.08 16.52
C ASP A 334 8.03 -13.58 16.43
N LEU A 335 8.82 -13.19 15.42
CA LEU A 335 9.23 -11.81 15.20
C LEU A 335 8.03 -10.89 14.94
N ALA A 336 7.13 -11.32 14.05
CA ALA A 336 5.91 -10.58 13.72
C ALA A 336 5.00 -10.37 14.94
N LEU A 337 4.84 -11.39 15.79
CA LEU A 337 4.02 -11.29 17.00
C LEU A 337 4.62 -10.35 18.05
N ASP A 338 5.92 -10.42 18.30
CA ASP A 338 6.55 -9.56 19.30
C ASP A 338 6.60 -8.08 18.88
N LEU A 339 6.82 -7.82 17.59
CA LEU A 339 6.73 -6.47 17.03
C LEU A 339 5.29 -5.95 16.99
N GLY A 340 4.30 -6.83 17.12
CA GLY A 340 2.89 -6.47 17.05
C GLY A 340 2.46 -6.12 15.63
N ALA A 341 3.04 -6.77 14.61
CA ALA A 341 2.71 -6.56 13.20
C ALA A 341 1.24 -6.93 12.88
N SER A 342 0.76 -6.44 11.75
CA SER A 342 -0.53 -6.80 11.14
C SER A 342 -0.41 -8.05 10.27
N GLY A 343 0.78 -8.32 9.73
CA GLY A 343 1.03 -9.48 8.89
C GLY A 343 2.49 -9.60 8.48
N VAL A 344 2.76 -10.61 7.68
CA VAL A 344 4.07 -10.90 7.09
C VAL A 344 3.98 -10.78 5.57
N ASP A 345 4.96 -10.14 4.99
CA ASP A 345 5.13 -10.00 3.55
C ASP A 345 6.31 -10.89 3.11
N LEU A 346 6.06 -11.77 2.16
CA LEU A 346 7.06 -12.70 1.64
C LEU A 346 7.60 -12.15 0.33
N ASP A 347 8.78 -11.53 0.41
CA ASP A 347 9.44 -10.89 -0.73
C ASP A 347 10.52 -11.81 -1.31
N TRP A 348 10.05 -12.87 -1.96
CA TRP A 348 10.89 -13.92 -2.54
C TRP A 348 11.15 -13.63 -4.01
N GLU A 349 12.38 -13.19 -4.32
CA GLU A 349 12.83 -12.72 -5.63
C GLU A 349 13.85 -13.69 -6.24
N VAL A 350 13.42 -14.92 -6.53
CA VAL A 350 14.35 -15.96 -7.00
C VAL A 350 14.91 -15.65 -8.38
N ASN A 351 16.22 -15.85 -8.54
CA ASN A 351 16.87 -15.86 -9.84
C ASN A 351 17.02 -17.29 -10.38
N GLY A 352 16.97 -17.45 -11.70
CA GLY A 352 17.13 -18.76 -12.35
C GLY A 352 15.88 -19.66 -12.30
N ALA A 353 14.70 -19.09 -12.03
CA ALA A 353 13.45 -19.79 -12.28
C ALA A 353 13.28 -20.09 -13.77
N SER A 354 12.84 -21.30 -14.08
CA SER A 354 12.56 -21.77 -15.43
C SER A 354 11.20 -22.44 -15.44
N CYS A 355 10.29 -21.88 -16.23
CA CYS A 355 8.91 -22.33 -16.35
C CYS A 355 8.70 -22.98 -17.73
N ASN A 356 7.95 -24.09 -17.78
CA ASN A 356 7.80 -24.91 -18.97
C ASN A 356 6.89 -24.31 -20.07
N LYS A 357 6.25 -23.17 -19.79
CA LYS A 357 5.35 -22.42 -20.68
C LYS A 357 4.18 -23.24 -21.27
N LEU A 358 3.77 -24.31 -20.58
CA LEU A 358 2.66 -25.15 -21.02
C LEU A 358 1.30 -24.54 -20.66
N ASP A 359 0.23 -25.25 -21.03
CA ASP A 359 -1.12 -24.85 -20.66
C ASP A 359 -1.33 -24.85 -19.13
N ALA A 360 -2.43 -24.26 -18.69
CA ALA A 360 -2.73 -24.06 -17.28
C ALA A 360 -2.81 -25.35 -16.43
N ALA A 361 -2.99 -26.52 -17.04
CA ALA A 361 -3.03 -27.82 -16.36
C ALA A 361 -1.64 -28.44 -16.21
N ASN A 362 -0.74 -28.13 -17.15
CA ASN A 362 0.62 -28.68 -17.23
C ASN A 362 1.71 -27.67 -16.86
N PHE A 363 1.34 -26.41 -16.59
CA PHE A 363 2.27 -25.35 -16.24
C PHE A 363 3.01 -25.65 -14.94
N SER A 364 4.33 -25.51 -14.95
CA SER A 364 5.16 -25.56 -13.75
C SER A 364 6.47 -24.80 -13.93
N CYS A 365 7.03 -24.34 -12.80
CA CYS A 365 8.38 -23.80 -12.69
C CYS A 365 9.22 -24.70 -11.76
N ASN A 366 10.53 -24.78 -11.99
CA ASN A 366 11.46 -25.53 -11.13
C ASN A 366 11.50 -25.02 -9.66
N THR A 367 11.04 -23.79 -9.42
CA THR A 367 11.04 -23.13 -8.11
C THR A 367 9.67 -23.12 -7.41
N ASP A 368 8.61 -23.65 -8.04
CA ASP A 368 7.24 -23.62 -7.51
C ASP A 368 7.14 -24.25 -6.11
N ALA A 369 7.82 -25.38 -5.90
CA ALA A 369 7.79 -26.11 -4.63
C ALA A 369 8.31 -25.26 -3.46
N GLN A 370 9.30 -24.39 -3.70
CA GLN A 370 9.88 -23.55 -2.66
C GLN A 370 8.89 -22.49 -2.19
N ILE A 371 8.37 -21.66 -3.09
CA ILE A 371 7.44 -20.59 -2.73
C ILE A 371 6.10 -21.11 -2.20
N VAL A 372 5.58 -22.21 -2.75
CA VAL A 372 4.38 -22.87 -2.22
C VAL A 372 4.64 -23.41 -0.81
N GLY A 373 5.79 -24.04 -0.59
CA GLY A 373 6.20 -24.54 0.73
C GLY A 373 6.36 -23.43 1.77
N ILE A 374 6.94 -22.29 1.38
CA ILE A 374 7.07 -21.10 2.23
C ILE A 374 5.68 -20.62 2.66
N ILE A 375 4.78 -20.34 1.72
CA ILE A 375 3.41 -19.86 2.02
C ILE A 375 2.66 -20.86 2.90
N ASP A 376 2.77 -22.16 2.60
CA ASP A 376 2.10 -23.23 3.36
C ASP A 376 2.63 -23.31 4.79
N ALA A 377 3.94 -23.23 4.99
CA ALA A 377 4.58 -23.25 6.30
C ALA A 377 4.20 -22.02 7.14
N THR A 378 4.27 -20.82 6.55
CA THR A 378 3.86 -19.58 7.22
C THR A 378 2.40 -19.62 7.63
N TYR A 379 1.52 -20.05 6.73
CA TYR A 379 0.09 -20.17 7.00
C TYR A 379 -0.19 -21.19 8.10
N ALA A 380 0.40 -22.38 8.02
CA ALA A 380 0.24 -23.41 9.03
C ALA A 380 0.69 -22.93 10.43
N GLU A 381 1.81 -22.21 10.49
CA GLU A 381 2.34 -21.68 11.75
C GLU A 381 1.46 -20.56 12.34
N ILE A 382 0.89 -19.70 11.51
CA ILE A 382 -0.08 -18.68 11.96
C ILE A 382 -1.34 -19.36 12.51
N GLN A 383 -1.87 -20.35 11.77
CA GLN A 383 -3.09 -21.07 12.17
C GLN A 383 -2.89 -21.91 13.44
N SER A 384 -1.77 -22.61 13.57
CA SER A 384 -1.47 -23.46 14.74
C SER A 384 -1.46 -22.67 16.05
N ARG A 385 -1.17 -21.37 15.99
CA ARG A 385 -1.11 -20.45 17.13
C ARG A 385 -2.39 -19.64 17.34
N GLY A 386 -3.37 -19.74 16.43
CA GLY A 386 -4.53 -18.85 16.41
C GLY A 386 -4.14 -17.37 16.23
N ALA A 387 -3.00 -17.10 15.58
CA ALA A 387 -2.51 -15.75 15.38
C ALA A 387 -3.35 -15.02 14.31
N LYS A 388 -3.56 -13.71 14.50
CA LYS A 388 -4.32 -12.86 13.57
C LYS A 388 -3.38 -12.08 12.63
N LEU A 389 -2.41 -12.78 12.06
CA LEU A 389 -1.46 -12.22 11.08
C LEU A 389 -1.95 -12.52 9.67
N GLY A 390 -1.93 -11.50 8.80
CA GLY A 390 -2.09 -11.69 7.36
C GLY A 390 -0.80 -12.18 6.69
N ILE A 391 -0.94 -12.66 5.45
CA ILE A 391 0.19 -13.04 4.58
C ILE A 391 0.05 -12.26 3.28
N SER A 392 1.09 -11.54 2.88
CA SER A 392 1.22 -10.98 1.54
C SER A 392 2.43 -11.59 0.86
N VAL A 393 2.44 -11.47 -0.46
CA VAL A 393 3.62 -11.77 -1.26
C VAL A 393 3.95 -10.53 -2.07
N ALA A 394 5.24 -10.27 -2.22
CA ALA A 394 5.68 -9.40 -3.28
C ALA A 394 5.67 -10.22 -4.58
N GLY A 395 4.80 -9.83 -5.51
CA GLY A 395 4.62 -10.52 -6.77
C GLY A 395 5.79 -10.21 -7.70
N TRP A 396 6.87 -10.99 -7.61
CA TRP A 396 8.11 -10.80 -8.38
C TRP A 396 7.84 -10.71 -9.89
N SER A 397 8.63 -9.84 -10.54
CA SER A 397 8.27 -9.12 -11.75
C SER A 397 7.71 -10.02 -12.85
N THR A 398 6.40 -9.85 -13.01
CA THR A 398 5.47 -10.31 -14.06
C THR A 398 4.63 -11.54 -13.74
N GLY A 399 3.32 -11.37 -13.94
CA GLY A 399 2.33 -12.40 -13.67
C GLY A 399 2.29 -13.47 -14.73
N ALA A 400 1.11 -14.02 -15.00
CA ALA A 400 0.88 -15.23 -15.80
C ALA A 400 1.24 -15.12 -17.30
N TYR A 401 2.16 -14.23 -17.68
CA TYR A 401 2.92 -14.38 -18.90
C TYR A 401 3.34 -15.84 -19.02
N TYR A 402 3.31 -16.38 -20.24
CA TYR A 402 3.78 -17.74 -20.53
C TYR A 402 2.82 -18.90 -20.29
N VAL A 403 1.59 -18.71 -19.80
CA VAL A 403 0.62 -19.82 -19.73
C VAL A 403 -0.11 -19.98 -21.06
N LYS A 404 0.20 -21.06 -21.79
CA LYS A 404 -0.36 -21.34 -23.12
C LYS A 404 -1.89 -21.41 -23.07
N GLY A 405 -2.54 -20.77 -24.04
CA GLY A 405 -4.00 -20.71 -24.15
C GLY A 405 -4.67 -19.66 -23.27
N SER A 406 -3.93 -18.97 -22.39
CA SER A 406 -4.45 -17.82 -21.65
C SER A 406 -4.49 -16.55 -22.53
N PRO A 407 -5.24 -15.51 -22.13
CA PRO A 407 -5.15 -14.17 -22.73
C PRO A 407 -3.76 -13.53 -22.57
N PHE A 408 -2.95 -14.01 -21.61
CA PHE A 408 -1.63 -13.50 -21.26
C PHE A 408 -0.50 -14.41 -21.76
N GLU A 409 -0.79 -15.28 -22.73
CA GLU A 409 0.22 -16.08 -23.40
C GLU A 409 1.23 -15.16 -24.11
N GLU A 410 2.52 -15.48 -23.98
CA GLU A 410 3.60 -14.73 -24.62
C GLU A 410 3.33 -14.61 -26.14
N GLY A 411 3.44 -13.39 -26.68
CA GLY A 411 3.08 -13.06 -28.06
C GLY A 411 1.63 -12.62 -28.29
N LYS A 412 0.72 -12.81 -27.31
CA LYS A 412 -0.59 -12.12 -27.26
C LYS A 412 -0.54 -10.86 -26.40
N VAL A 413 0.34 -10.88 -25.42
CA VAL A 413 0.74 -9.74 -24.59
C VAL A 413 2.15 -9.32 -24.95
N GLN A 414 2.56 -8.14 -24.49
CA GLN A 414 3.93 -7.69 -24.75
C GLN A 414 4.91 -8.71 -24.13
N TRP A 415 6.01 -9.00 -24.85
CA TRP A 415 7.17 -9.67 -24.28
C TRP A 415 7.65 -8.80 -23.13
N GLY A 416 8.24 -9.31 -22.05
CA GLY A 416 8.52 -8.37 -20.97
C GLY A 416 9.61 -8.81 -20.06
N SER A 417 9.28 -9.71 -19.15
CA SER A 417 10.19 -10.02 -18.06
C SER A 417 10.77 -11.42 -18.18
N PRO A 418 12.07 -11.57 -17.87
CA PRO A 418 12.69 -12.88 -17.71
C PRO A 418 12.10 -13.70 -16.56
N PHE A 419 11.24 -13.13 -15.71
CA PHE A 419 10.66 -13.77 -14.53
C PHE A 419 9.16 -14.09 -14.65
N GLY A 420 8.58 -14.07 -15.86
CA GLY A 420 7.15 -14.34 -15.98
C GLY A 420 6.74 -15.77 -15.69
N GLY A 421 5.53 -15.89 -15.13
CA GLY A 421 4.96 -17.15 -14.70
C GLY A 421 5.51 -17.69 -13.37
N VAL A 422 6.59 -17.11 -12.83
CA VAL A 422 7.26 -17.59 -11.60
C VAL A 422 6.31 -17.63 -10.39
N MET A 423 5.39 -16.67 -10.30
CA MET A 423 4.40 -16.62 -9.21
C MET A 423 3.06 -17.28 -9.56
N TYR A 424 2.88 -17.78 -10.79
CA TYR A 424 1.59 -18.28 -11.27
C TYR A 424 1.05 -19.42 -10.42
N THR A 425 1.84 -20.47 -10.19
CA THR A 425 1.41 -21.65 -9.43
C THR A 425 1.10 -21.28 -7.98
N ALA A 426 1.96 -20.49 -7.34
CA ALA A 426 1.78 -20.04 -5.96
C ALA A 426 0.48 -19.23 -5.81
N VAL A 427 0.28 -18.21 -6.65
CA VAL A 427 -0.90 -17.34 -6.58
C VAL A 427 -2.18 -18.11 -6.90
N LYS A 428 -2.19 -18.91 -7.97
CA LYS A 428 -3.36 -19.67 -8.39
C LYS A 428 -3.79 -20.70 -7.35
N THR A 429 -2.83 -21.37 -6.72
CA THR A 429 -3.13 -22.50 -5.81
C THR A 429 -3.17 -22.11 -4.33
N ARG A 430 -2.56 -20.98 -3.93
CA ARG A 430 -2.48 -20.50 -2.54
C ARG A 430 -3.06 -19.10 -2.34
N GLY A 431 -3.64 -18.48 -3.35
CA GLY A 431 -4.24 -17.15 -3.25
C GLY A 431 -5.27 -17.02 -2.12
N SER A 432 -6.02 -18.07 -1.78
CA SER A 432 -6.94 -18.05 -0.64
C SER A 432 -6.27 -17.88 0.74
N LYS A 433 -4.95 -18.10 0.83
CA LYS A 433 -4.14 -17.87 2.04
C LYS A 433 -3.55 -16.47 2.11
N LEU A 434 -3.61 -15.71 1.02
CA LEU A 434 -3.01 -14.38 0.91
C LEU A 434 -4.03 -13.29 1.19
N SER A 435 -3.65 -12.36 2.06
CA SER A 435 -4.41 -11.15 2.36
C SER A 435 -4.38 -10.13 1.23
N HIS A 436 -3.25 -10.02 0.53
CA HIS A 436 -3.07 -9.18 -0.66
C HIS A 436 -1.79 -9.56 -1.42
N ILE A 437 -1.61 -9.00 -2.62
CA ILE A 437 -0.39 -9.09 -3.42
C ILE A 437 0.18 -7.69 -3.63
N ASN A 438 1.45 -7.52 -3.29
CA ASN A 438 2.25 -6.34 -3.61
C ASN A 438 2.95 -6.60 -4.95
N LEU A 439 2.30 -6.29 -6.07
CA LEU A 439 2.80 -6.61 -7.41
C LEU A 439 4.02 -5.72 -7.71
N MET A 440 5.19 -6.31 -7.92
CA MET A 440 6.38 -5.57 -8.36
C MET A 440 6.25 -5.25 -9.85
N SER A 441 5.43 -4.24 -10.16
CA SER A 441 5.18 -3.78 -11.52
C SER A 441 6.22 -2.78 -12.01
N TYR A 442 7.47 -3.06 -11.70
CA TYR A 442 8.70 -2.36 -12.11
C TYR A 442 9.79 -3.42 -12.33
N ASP A 443 10.95 -3.01 -12.83
CA ASP A 443 12.08 -3.90 -13.14
C ASP A 443 11.76 -5.07 -14.10
N GLY A 444 10.68 -4.93 -14.89
CA GLY A 444 10.27 -5.94 -15.85
C GLY A 444 10.90 -5.79 -17.24
N GLY A 445 11.82 -4.84 -17.42
CA GLY A 445 12.44 -4.51 -18.72
C GLY A 445 11.57 -3.62 -19.63
N ASP A 446 12.12 -3.25 -20.79
CA ASP A 446 11.55 -2.22 -21.69
C ASP A 446 10.18 -2.56 -22.27
N TYR A 447 9.83 -3.84 -22.31
CA TYR A 447 8.63 -4.34 -22.97
C TYR A 447 7.55 -4.80 -21.97
N TYR A 448 7.85 -4.82 -20.67
CA TYR A 448 6.85 -5.20 -19.68
C TYR A 448 5.85 -4.07 -19.44
N ASP A 449 4.57 -4.34 -19.71
CA ASP A 449 3.46 -3.47 -19.34
C ASP A 449 2.91 -3.80 -17.94
N PRO A 450 3.07 -2.91 -16.95
CA PRO A 450 2.50 -3.04 -15.60
C PRO A 450 1.00 -3.39 -15.56
N ARG A 451 0.23 -2.87 -16.52
CA ARG A 451 -1.22 -3.05 -16.58
C ARG A 451 -1.58 -4.47 -17.01
N GLU A 452 -0.85 -5.01 -17.98
CA GLU A 452 -0.97 -6.41 -18.38
C GLU A 452 -0.50 -7.35 -17.24
N GLY A 453 0.55 -6.95 -16.52
CA GLY A 453 0.99 -7.63 -15.30
C GLY A 453 -0.12 -7.70 -14.26
N TYR A 454 -0.79 -6.58 -13.98
CA TYR A 454 -1.94 -6.53 -13.08
C TYR A 454 -3.08 -7.46 -13.55
N GLU A 455 -3.47 -7.40 -14.82
CA GLU A 455 -4.56 -8.23 -15.36
C GLU A 455 -4.24 -9.72 -15.29
N SER A 456 -2.98 -10.09 -15.53
CA SER A 456 -2.53 -11.48 -15.45
C SER A 456 -2.62 -12.05 -14.02
N TYR A 457 -2.29 -11.26 -12.99
CA TYR A 457 -2.51 -11.64 -11.59
C TYR A 457 -4.00 -11.67 -11.25
N ARG A 458 -4.77 -10.67 -11.70
CA ARG A 458 -6.22 -10.59 -11.46
C ARG A 458 -6.97 -11.79 -12.04
N ALA A 459 -6.51 -12.35 -13.15
CA ALA A 459 -7.11 -13.55 -13.76
C ALA A 459 -7.02 -14.81 -12.89
N ILE A 460 -6.06 -14.88 -11.96
CA ILE A 460 -5.83 -16.03 -11.08
C ILE A 460 -5.98 -15.73 -9.59
N TYR A 461 -6.18 -14.45 -9.23
CA TYR A 461 -6.25 -14.00 -7.85
C TYR A 461 -7.50 -13.15 -7.58
N ASN A 462 -8.20 -13.50 -6.50
CA ASN A 462 -9.43 -12.82 -6.10
C ASN A 462 -9.24 -11.77 -4.99
N GLY A 463 -8.08 -11.70 -4.35
CA GLY A 463 -7.83 -10.71 -3.30
C GLY A 463 -7.37 -9.34 -3.84
N PRO A 464 -7.03 -8.41 -2.94
CA PRO A 464 -6.47 -7.11 -3.28
C PRO A 464 -5.12 -7.20 -3.99
N ILE A 465 -4.94 -6.44 -5.06
CA ILE A 465 -3.66 -6.27 -5.77
C ILE A 465 -3.22 -4.82 -5.66
N HIS A 466 -1.95 -4.63 -5.31
CA HIS A 466 -1.34 -3.32 -5.19
C HIS A 466 -0.20 -3.20 -6.18
N MET A 467 -0.39 -2.37 -7.21
CA MET A 467 0.62 -2.19 -8.27
C MET A 467 1.81 -1.40 -7.75
N GLY A 468 3.00 -1.89 -8.03
CA GLY A 468 4.28 -1.32 -7.64
C GLY A 468 4.65 -0.06 -8.42
N MET A 469 5.12 0.94 -7.70
CA MET A 469 5.77 2.16 -8.18
C MET A 469 7.17 2.22 -7.59
N GLU A 470 8.15 2.47 -8.44
CA GLU A 470 9.53 2.67 -8.05
C GLU A 470 9.94 4.10 -8.41
N ILE A 471 10.38 4.86 -7.41
CA ILE A 471 10.87 6.23 -7.64
C ILE A 471 12.24 6.17 -8.30
N ALA A 472 12.50 7.07 -9.24
CA ALA A 472 13.81 7.14 -9.88
C ALA A 472 14.94 7.48 -8.89
N PRO A 473 16.17 6.97 -9.10
CA PRO A 473 16.53 6.05 -10.18
C PRO A 473 15.95 4.65 -9.96
N GLU A 474 15.35 4.07 -10.98
CA GLU A 474 14.85 2.69 -10.94
C GLU A 474 15.99 1.68 -10.86
N GLY A 475 15.66 0.50 -10.32
CA GLY A 475 16.40 -0.72 -10.51
C GLY A 475 16.37 -1.16 -11.97
N ALA A 476 16.75 -2.41 -12.25
CA ALA A 476 16.98 -2.94 -13.58
C ALA A 476 15.80 -2.72 -14.58
N GLY A 477 15.89 -1.70 -15.44
CA GLY A 477 14.88 -1.44 -16.47
C GLY A 477 14.87 -0.01 -17.02
N GLY A 478 15.55 0.94 -16.35
CA GLY A 478 15.88 2.27 -16.90
C GLY A 478 14.70 3.21 -17.16
N ALA A 479 13.47 2.80 -16.85
CA ALA A 479 12.26 3.57 -17.11
C ALA A 479 11.98 4.57 -15.98
N VAL A 480 12.27 5.84 -16.20
CA VAL A 480 12.02 6.91 -15.22
C VAL A 480 10.53 7.13 -14.97
N LEU A 481 10.05 6.78 -13.77
CA LEU A 481 8.69 7.03 -13.33
C LEU A 481 8.43 8.54 -13.31
N LYS A 482 7.42 8.97 -14.07
CA LYS A 482 6.97 10.37 -14.15
C LYS A 482 5.52 10.46 -13.69
N ILE A 483 5.09 11.68 -13.36
CA ILE A 483 3.68 11.93 -13.08
C ILE A 483 2.82 11.95 -14.35
N PRO A 484 3.07 12.84 -15.34
CA PRO A 484 2.16 13.01 -16.47
C PRO A 484 2.19 11.81 -17.43
N ALA A 485 1.04 11.50 -18.00
CA ALA A 485 0.89 10.48 -19.04
C ALA A 485 1.44 10.92 -20.42
N ASN A 486 1.74 12.21 -20.62
CA ASN A 486 2.26 12.76 -21.88
C ASN A 486 1.45 12.35 -23.13
N GLY A 487 0.12 12.31 -23.01
CA GLY A 487 -0.81 11.95 -24.09
C GLY A 487 -1.16 10.46 -24.18
N VAL A 488 -0.52 9.61 -23.38
CA VAL A 488 -0.83 8.17 -23.30
C VAL A 488 -2.21 7.96 -22.68
N GLN A 489 -3.05 7.16 -23.35
CA GLN A 489 -4.34 6.73 -22.81
C GLN A 489 -4.15 5.54 -21.87
N TYR A 490 -4.85 5.55 -20.75
CA TYR A 490 -4.61 4.59 -19.67
C TYR A 490 -4.88 3.13 -20.05
N ASP A 491 -5.74 2.85 -21.04
CA ASP A 491 -6.12 1.51 -21.51
C ASP A 491 -5.76 1.24 -22.97
N ALA A 492 -5.03 2.15 -23.63
CA ALA A 492 -4.61 1.94 -25.01
C ALA A 492 -3.46 0.93 -25.13
N GLU A 493 -3.42 0.28 -26.29
CA GLU A 493 -2.34 -0.61 -26.76
C GLU A 493 -2.02 -1.79 -25.83
N MET A 494 -2.98 -2.18 -25.00
CA MET A 494 -2.90 -3.40 -24.19
C MET A 494 -3.36 -4.64 -24.96
N LEU A 495 -2.80 -5.80 -24.62
CA LEU A 495 -3.21 -7.14 -25.07
C LEU A 495 -3.24 -7.30 -26.59
N ASN A 496 -2.44 -6.51 -27.32
CA ASN A 496 -2.39 -6.52 -28.78
C ASN A 496 -1.18 -7.28 -29.33
N GLY A 497 -0.32 -7.83 -28.45
CA GLY A 497 0.89 -8.57 -28.79
C GLY A 497 1.89 -7.78 -29.64
N SER A 498 1.74 -6.46 -29.73
CA SER A 498 2.64 -5.61 -30.51
C SER A 498 3.88 -5.33 -29.66
N ASN A 499 5.06 -5.61 -30.20
CA ASN A 499 6.35 -5.45 -29.50
C ASN A 499 6.76 -3.96 -29.39
N ASN A 500 5.94 -3.12 -28.78
CA ASN A 500 6.27 -1.72 -28.49
C ASN A 500 7.00 -1.63 -27.14
N MET A 501 7.81 -0.57 -26.96
CA MET A 501 8.42 -0.26 -25.66
C MET A 501 7.32 0.18 -24.69
N ALA A 502 7.11 -0.60 -23.63
CA ALA A 502 6.08 -0.41 -22.62
C ALA A 502 6.39 0.73 -21.63
N THR A 503 7.63 1.23 -21.62
CA THR A 503 8.10 2.26 -20.69
C THR A 503 7.27 3.55 -20.74
N ALA A 504 6.62 3.84 -21.87
CA ALA A 504 5.68 4.97 -21.99
C ALA A 504 4.45 4.84 -21.06
N TYR A 505 4.02 3.62 -20.75
CA TYR A 505 2.87 3.32 -19.88
C TYR A 505 3.25 3.30 -18.40
N TYR A 506 4.54 3.27 -18.08
CA TYR A 506 5.06 3.35 -16.71
C TYR A 506 5.12 4.78 -16.20
N ASN A 507 3.95 5.36 -15.92
CA ASN A 507 3.80 6.67 -15.30
C ASN A 507 2.62 6.71 -14.33
N VAL A 508 2.70 7.57 -13.32
CA VAL A 508 1.73 7.57 -12.19
C VAL A 508 0.31 7.83 -12.67
N GLU A 509 0.09 8.80 -13.57
CA GLU A 509 -1.24 9.11 -14.08
C GLU A 509 -1.88 7.93 -14.82
N THR A 510 -1.15 7.29 -15.72
CA THR A 510 -1.63 6.13 -16.50
C THR A 510 -1.99 4.98 -15.58
N LEU A 511 -1.09 4.60 -14.67
CA LEU A 511 -1.34 3.49 -13.76
C LEU A 511 -2.53 3.79 -12.82
N VAL A 512 -2.58 4.99 -12.24
CA VAL A 512 -3.66 5.39 -11.32
C VAL A 512 -5.01 5.42 -12.04
N ASN A 513 -5.06 5.98 -13.25
CA ASN A 513 -6.29 5.97 -14.05
C ASN A 513 -6.69 4.53 -14.41
N TYR A 514 -5.74 3.64 -14.64
CA TYR A 514 -6.03 2.23 -14.86
C TYR A 514 -6.68 1.56 -13.65
N VAL A 515 -6.05 1.61 -12.47
CA VAL A 515 -6.59 1.01 -11.24
C VAL A 515 -7.91 1.67 -10.80
N LYS A 516 -8.08 2.97 -11.07
CA LYS A 516 -9.33 3.69 -10.82
C LYS A 516 -10.50 3.16 -11.66
N ASN A 517 -10.27 2.87 -12.94
CA ASN A 517 -11.32 2.50 -13.89
C ASN A 517 -11.51 0.97 -14.05
N LYS A 518 -10.47 0.17 -13.84
CA LYS A 518 -10.46 -1.29 -14.05
C LYS A 518 -10.22 -2.09 -12.77
N GLY A 519 -9.56 -1.49 -11.77
CA GLY A 519 -9.24 -2.14 -10.50
C GLY A 519 -10.46 -2.32 -9.59
N ARG A 520 -10.42 -3.35 -8.74
CA ARG A 520 -11.43 -3.57 -7.69
C ARG A 520 -11.33 -2.49 -6.62
N SER A 521 -12.39 -2.27 -5.84
CA SER A 521 -12.44 -1.18 -4.85
C SER A 521 -11.35 -1.26 -3.76
N ASN A 522 -10.80 -2.45 -3.52
CA ASN A 522 -9.72 -2.72 -2.58
C ASN A 522 -8.32 -2.78 -3.23
N ASP A 523 -8.23 -2.61 -4.54
CA ASP A 523 -6.95 -2.56 -5.24
C ASP A 523 -6.32 -1.18 -5.08
N GLY A 524 -5.01 -1.11 -5.26
CA GLY A 524 -4.28 0.13 -5.03
C GLY A 524 -2.86 0.09 -5.52
N PHE A 525 -1.98 0.74 -4.77
CA PHE A 525 -0.58 0.91 -5.15
C PHE A 525 0.36 0.57 -4.01
N MET A 526 1.57 0.20 -4.38
CA MET A 526 2.68 -0.07 -3.50
C MET A 526 3.87 0.77 -3.96
N LEU A 527 4.56 1.42 -3.04
CA LEU A 527 5.77 2.20 -3.29
C LEU A 527 6.97 1.40 -2.80
N TRP A 528 7.92 1.12 -3.70
CA TRP A 528 9.09 0.27 -3.44
C TRP A 528 9.92 0.73 -2.24
N GLN A 529 10.04 2.04 -2.04
CA GLN A 529 10.64 2.57 -0.82
C GLN A 529 10.15 3.97 -0.53
N ILE A 530 9.68 4.16 0.70
CA ILE A 530 9.12 5.42 1.15
C ILE A 530 10.20 6.50 1.34
N TRP A 531 11.43 6.14 1.73
CA TRP A 531 12.54 7.11 1.94
C TRP A 531 13.60 7.08 0.81
N LYS A 532 13.26 6.61 -0.39
CA LYS A 532 14.22 6.28 -1.46
C LYS A 532 15.20 7.42 -1.76
N GLN A 533 14.69 8.64 -1.95
CA GLN A 533 15.49 9.81 -2.28
C GLN A 533 16.51 10.15 -1.18
N ARG A 534 16.14 9.91 0.08
CA ARG A 534 17.02 10.15 1.23
C ARG A 534 18.08 9.06 1.36
N VAL A 535 17.69 7.79 1.24
CA VAL A 535 18.59 6.65 1.51
C VAL A 535 19.49 6.30 0.33
N HIS A 536 19.05 6.58 -0.89
CA HIS A 536 19.75 6.28 -2.13
C HIS A 536 20.29 7.56 -2.77
N MET A 537 19.48 8.23 -3.60
CA MET A 537 19.83 9.51 -4.22
C MET A 537 18.59 10.29 -4.64
N PRO A 538 18.67 11.63 -4.76
CA PRO A 538 17.55 12.44 -5.22
C PRO A 538 17.01 12.00 -6.57
N ALA A 539 15.69 12.11 -6.76
CA ALA A 539 15.08 11.83 -8.06
C ALA A 539 15.58 12.85 -9.10
N PRO A 540 15.90 12.44 -10.33
CA PRO A 540 16.30 13.36 -11.39
C PRO A 540 15.17 14.34 -11.72
N ALA A 541 15.53 15.51 -12.27
CA ALA A 541 14.55 16.53 -12.63
C ALA A 541 13.46 15.98 -13.56
N GLY A 542 12.20 16.19 -13.18
CA GLY A 542 11.02 15.72 -13.93
C GLY A 542 10.57 14.30 -13.60
N ALA A 543 11.33 13.54 -12.81
CA ALA A 543 10.85 12.28 -12.24
C ALA A 543 9.84 12.51 -11.11
N ALA A 544 8.99 11.51 -10.89
CA ALA A 544 8.16 11.45 -9.70
C ALA A 544 9.06 11.29 -8.46
N THR A 545 8.66 11.95 -7.38
CA THR A 545 9.16 11.75 -6.01
C THR A 545 8.16 10.89 -5.22
N GLU A 546 8.56 10.38 -4.05
CA GLU A 546 7.65 9.65 -3.14
C GLU A 546 6.46 10.52 -2.75
N ASN A 547 6.71 11.81 -2.50
CA ASN A 547 5.66 12.79 -2.18
C ASN A 547 4.74 13.03 -3.38
N SER A 548 5.27 13.35 -4.56
CA SER A 548 4.42 13.64 -5.72
C SER A 548 3.62 12.42 -6.16
N ALA A 549 4.20 11.22 -6.13
CA ALA A 549 3.50 9.99 -6.47
C ALA A 549 2.42 9.67 -5.42
N GLY A 550 2.77 9.67 -4.12
CA GLY A 550 1.83 9.35 -3.05
C GLY A 550 0.66 10.34 -2.95
N GLN A 551 0.93 11.64 -3.07
CA GLN A 551 -0.13 12.65 -3.10
C GLN A 551 -1.03 12.53 -4.34
N TYR A 552 -0.45 12.20 -5.51
CA TYR A 552 -1.24 11.96 -6.71
C TYR A 552 -2.15 10.74 -6.56
N VAL A 553 -1.62 9.62 -6.06
CA VAL A 553 -2.39 8.41 -5.75
C VAL A 553 -3.52 8.76 -4.79
N CYS A 554 -3.22 9.43 -3.68
CA CYS A 554 -4.21 9.80 -2.66
C CYS A 554 -5.35 10.68 -3.19
N ARG A 555 -5.04 11.65 -4.06
CA ARG A 555 -6.08 12.54 -4.63
C ARG A 555 -6.96 11.85 -5.65
N ASN A 556 -6.42 10.85 -6.37
CA ASN A 556 -7.08 10.26 -7.54
C ASN A 556 -7.65 8.86 -7.27
N LEU A 557 -7.20 8.19 -6.21
CA LEU A 557 -7.82 7.02 -5.61
C LEU A 557 -8.24 7.39 -4.19
N PRO A 558 -9.52 7.30 -3.83
CA PRO A 558 -10.05 7.83 -2.56
C PRO A 558 -9.47 7.07 -1.33
N LEU A 559 -8.29 7.47 -0.89
CA LEU A 559 -7.66 7.03 0.36
C LEU A 559 -8.23 7.86 1.53
N GLN A 560 -8.23 7.31 2.74
CA GLN A 560 -8.80 7.97 3.91
C GLN A 560 -7.91 9.08 4.53
N GLY A 561 -6.67 9.23 4.05
CA GLY A 561 -5.68 10.18 4.59
C GLY A 561 -5.74 11.59 3.99
N ASP A 562 -4.96 12.51 4.56
CA ASP A 562 -4.76 13.86 4.06
C ASP A 562 -3.70 13.88 2.96
N CYS A 563 -4.16 14.03 1.71
CA CYS A 563 -3.31 14.05 0.53
C CYS A 563 -2.40 15.29 0.41
N ASN A 564 -2.40 16.20 1.39
CA ASN A 564 -1.45 17.31 1.47
C ASN A 564 -0.26 17.01 2.39
N GLN A 565 -0.32 15.90 3.15
CA GLN A 565 0.83 15.47 3.92
C GLN A 565 1.99 15.10 2.99
N ALA A 566 3.20 15.27 3.51
CA ALA A 566 4.43 14.95 2.82
C ALA A 566 5.37 14.27 3.81
N ILE A 567 6.16 13.34 3.30
CA ILE A 567 7.31 12.77 3.98
C ILE A 567 8.27 13.95 4.27
N PRO A 568 8.63 14.19 5.54
CA PRO A 568 9.51 15.28 5.90
C PRO A 568 10.94 15.01 5.44
N SER A 569 11.73 16.08 5.37
CA SER A 569 13.18 15.94 5.21
C SER A 569 13.79 15.41 6.51
N LEU A 570 14.21 14.15 6.50
CA LEU A 570 14.89 13.50 7.61
C LEU A 570 16.41 13.44 7.35
N PRO A 571 17.26 13.47 8.40
CA PRO A 571 18.70 13.26 8.24
C PRO A 571 18.98 11.85 7.70
N LYS A 572 20.05 11.70 6.93
CA LYS A 572 20.58 10.39 6.53
C LYS A 572 21.27 9.74 7.74
N GLN A 573 21.09 8.43 7.91
CA GLN A 573 21.62 7.65 9.03
C GLN A 573 22.85 6.84 8.64
#